data_AF-A0A2T5J1N1-F1
#
_entry.id   AF-A0A2T5J1N1-F1
#
_cell.length_a   1.000
_cell.length_b   1.000
_cell.length_c   1.000
_cell.angle_alpha   90.00
_cell.angle_beta   90.00
_cell.angle_gamma   90.00
#
_symmetry.space_group_name_H-M   'P 1'
#
loop_
_entity.id
_entity.type
_entity.pdbx_description
1 polymer ?
#
loop_
_entity_poly.entity_id
_entity_poly.type
_entity_poly.pdbx_seq_one_letter_code
_entity_poly.pdbx_strand_id
1 'polypeptide(L)'
;MGNRHDVYIWDADVYGKPQHFEEVMDMAQRLAKQRIETQTANMLAFGQTVEKLLKTYDEDEQSELFLKGIAADIANTHKAAYNMEISEIGLWPLLVKILFDAAKEHSVVIFDQEAWIACVSPNNTILPESAEIEWQRTVEKFTTNKFPKTPKQMKKHFEPLLTDLLVPYGFRHVKDPDGLIQFKRDYTFLSQLLRFGVDWCHNNLEVIVLFTGVSDNVAIMKKNLTLIAMI
;
A
#
# COMPACT_ATOMS: atom_id res chain seq x y z
N MET A 1 -2.98 15.90 8.44
CA MET A 1 -1.96 14.88 8.09
C MET A 1 -2.56 14.09 6.96
N GLY A 2 -1.86 14.02 5.82
CA GLY A 2 -2.37 13.33 4.64
C GLY A 2 -2.13 11.84 4.79
N ASN A 3 -3.08 11.02 4.34
CA ASN A 3 -2.99 9.56 4.38
C ASN A 3 -1.97 9.03 3.34
N ARG A 4 -0.68 9.41 3.47
CA ARG A 4 0.37 9.12 2.49
C ARG A 4 1.75 9.12 3.13
N HIS A 5 2.67 8.34 2.57
CA HIS A 5 4.10 8.38 2.85
C HIS A 5 4.83 9.13 1.74
N ASP A 6 5.67 10.10 2.10
CA ASP A 6 6.57 10.82 1.23
C ASP A 6 7.97 10.18 1.37
N VAL A 7 8.39 9.43 0.35
CA VAL A 7 9.69 8.74 0.33
C VAL A 7 10.69 9.51 -0.54
N TYR A 8 11.82 9.85 0.05
CA TYR A 8 12.90 10.59 -0.57
C TYR A 8 14.10 9.68 -0.86
N ILE A 9 14.66 9.79 -2.06
CA ILE A 9 15.78 8.96 -2.51
C ILE A 9 16.83 9.86 -3.16
N TRP A 10 18.08 9.76 -2.73
CA TRP A 10 19.17 10.51 -3.36
C TRP A 10 20.48 9.74 -3.42
N ASP A 11 21.37 10.20 -4.29
CA ASP A 11 22.72 9.67 -4.45
C ASP A 11 23.60 10.02 -3.26
N ALA A 12 24.02 9.01 -2.51
CA ALA A 12 24.78 9.17 -1.29
C ALA A 12 26.23 9.61 -1.54
N ASP A 13 26.80 9.25 -2.68
CA ASP A 13 28.19 9.61 -3.04
C ASP A 13 28.28 11.05 -3.56
N VAL A 14 27.21 11.58 -4.13
CA VAL A 14 27.17 12.95 -4.66
C VAL A 14 26.65 13.96 -3.64
N TYR A 15 25.58 13.63 -2.92
CA TYR A 15 24.90 14.59 -2.05
C TYR A 15 25.17 14.37 -0.55
N GLY A 16 25.83 13.28 -0.19
CA GLY A 16 26.30 12.98 1.16
C GLY A 16 25.53 11.84 1.85
N LYS A 17 26.21 11.26 2.85
CA LYS A 17 25.73 10.17 3.71
C LYS A 17 25.45 10.73 5.11
N PRO A 18 24.18 10.84 5.53
CA PRO A 18 23.85 11.30 6.87
C PRO A 18 24.28 10.26 7.91
N GLN A 19 24.75 10.72 9.06
CA GLN A 19 25.10 9.88 10.22
C GLN A 19 24.03 9.87 11.29
N HIS A 20 23.21 10.92 11.32
CA HIS A 20 22.14 11.11 12.29
C HIS A 20 20.80 11.30 11.57
N PHE A 21 19.71 10.94 12.25
CA PHE A 21 18.38 10.96 11.64
C PHE A 21 17.92 12.39 11.31
N GLU A 22 18.31 13.36 12.12
CA GLU A 22 18.03 14.78 11.89
C GLU A 22 18.67 15.28 10.58
N GLU A 23 19.88 14.80 10.27
CA GLU A 23 20.56 15.11 9.00
C GLU A 23 19.80 14.55 7.80
N VAL A 24 19.22 13.35 7.93
CA VAL A 24 18.38 12.73 6.90
C VAL A 24 17.21 13.67 6.57
N MET A 25 16.50 14.15 7.59
CA MET A 25 15.33 15.02 7.43
C MET A 25 15.68 16.34 6.73
N ASP A 26 16.75 16.99 7.18
CA ASP A 26 17.22 18.26 6.62
C ASP A 26 17.69 18.09 5.16
N MET A 27 18.42 17.01 4.88
CA MET A 27 18.90 16.70 3.54
C MET A 27 17.74 16.41 2.58
N ALA A 28 16.76 15.60 2.98
CA ALA A 28 15.60 15.26 2.16
C ALA A 28 14.87 16.52 1.67
N GLN A 29 14.55 17.45 2.59
CA GLN A 29 13.84 18.69 2.24
C GLN A 29 14.67 19.62 1.33
N ARG A 30 15.97 19.72 1.58
CA ARG A 30 16.89 20.56 0.79
C ARG A 30 17.07 19.99 -0.62
N LEU A 31 17.36 18.71 -0.73
CA LEU A 31 17.65 18.03 -2.01
C LEU A 31 16.41 17.90 -2.89
N ALA A 32 15.21 17.76 -2.30
CA ALA A 32 13.94 17.76 -3.04
C ALA A 32 13.60 19.12 -3.69
N LYS A 33 14.27 20.20 -3.29
CA LYS A 33 14.14 21.56 -3.86
C LYS A 33 15.30 21.93 -4.78
N GLN A 34 16.44 21.25 -4.64
CA GLN A 34 17.63 21.50 -5.44
C GLN A 34 17.45 20.95 -6.85
N ARG A 35 17.41 21.83 -7.85
CA ARG A 35 17.34 21.46 -9.26
C ARG A 35 18.69 20.97 -9.77
N ILE A 36 18.65 19.97 -10.64
CA ILE A 36 19.82 19.46 -11.36
C ILE A 36 19.46 19.28 -12.83
N GLU A 37 20.46 19.38 -13.71
CA GLU A 37 20.23 19.21 -15.15
C GLU A 37 19.91 17.75 -15.49
N THR A 38 20.72 16.82 -14.97
CA THR A 38 20.61 15.37 -15.23
C THR A 38 20.78 14.57 -13.94
N GLN A 39 20.13 13.39 -13.89
CA GLN A 39 20.33 12.45 -12.78
C GLN A 39 21.70 11.78 -12.84
N THR A 40 22.17 11.34 -11.67
CA THR A 40 23.42 10.60 -11.55
C THR A 40 23.27 9.19 -12.14
N ALA A 41 24.37 8.64 -12.65
CA ALA A 41 24.36 7.27 -13.19
C ALA A 41 23.94 6.22 -12.14
N ASN A 42 24.33 6.44 -10.88
CA ASN A 42 23.98 5.58 -9.74
C ASN A 42 22.47 5.64 -9.43
N MET A 43 21.83 6.82 -9.46
CA MET A 43 20.36 6.93 -9.31
C MET A 43 19.60 6.27 -10.47
N LEU A 44 20.10 6.41 -11.71
CA LEU A 44 19.51 5.75 -12.87
C LEU A 44 19.62 4.22 -12.77
N ALA A 45 20.79 3.70 -12.36
CA ALA A 45 21.01 2.28 -12.16
C ALA A 45 20.16 1.73 -10.99
N PHE A 46 20.01 2.50 -9.91
CA PHE A 46 19.12 2.18 -8.80
C PHE A 46 17.68 1.96 -9.28
N GLY A 47 17.12 2.89 -10.06
CA GLY A 47 15.78 2.76 -10.63
C GLY A 47 15.60 1.48 -11.46
N GLN A 48 16.61 1.11 -12.24
CA GLN A 48 16.60 -0.15 -13.02
C GLN A 48 16.63 -1.40 -12.11
N THR A 49 17.41 -1.38 -11.04
CA THR A 49 17.41 -2.48 -10.06
C THR A 49 16.05 -2.60 -9.36
N VAL A 50 15.39 -1.49 -9.02
CA VAL A 50 14.03 -1.52 -8.46
C VAL A 50 13.05 -2.19 -9.42
N GLU A 51 13.03 -1.82 -10.70
CA GLU A 51 12.16 -2.45 -11.69
C GLU A 51 12.47 -3.94 -11.91
N LYS A 52 13.75 -4.32 -11.80
CA LYS A 52 14.16 -5.72 -11.86
C LYS A 52 13.65 -6.51 -10.65
N LEU A 53 13.77 -5.96 -9.44
CA LEU A 53 13.26 -6.58 -8.22
C LEU A 53 11.73 -6.66 -8.23
N LEU A 54 11.03 -5.64 -8.73
CA LEU A 54 9.57 -5.66 -8.85
C LEU A 54 9.07 -6.89 -9.63
N LYS A 55 9.79 -7.30 -10.67
CA LYS A 55 9.44 -8.47 -11.49
C LYS A 55 9.55 -9.82 -10.77
N THR A 56 10.14 -9.88 -9.58
CA THR A 56 10.18 -11.11 -8.78
C THR A 56 8.91 -11.35 -7.97
N TYR A 57 8.03 -10.35 -7.88
CA TYR A 57 6.73 -10.43 -7.21
C TYR A 57 5.63 -10.82 -8.20
N ASP A 58 4.50 -11.33 -7.71
CA ASP A 58 3.39 -11.68 -8.61
C ASP A 58 2.71 -10.43 -9.20
N GLU A 59 1.99 -10.60 -10.31
CA GLU A 59 1.41 -9.48 -11.06
C GLU A 59 0.42 -8.66 -10.24
N ASP A 60 -0.30 -9.29 -9.30
CA ASP A 60 -1.24 -8.58 -8.43
C ASP A 60 -0.48 -7.71 -7.43
N GLU A 61 0.56 -8.23 -6.78
CA GLU A 61 1.46 -7.44 -5.92
C GLU A 61 2.10 -6.28 -6.68
N GLN A 62 2.62 -6.53 -7.88
CA GLN A 62 3.24 -5.48 -8.70
C GLN A 62 2.28 -4.32 -8.97
N SER A 63 1.00 -4.61 -9.19
CA SER A 63 -0.02 -3.58 -9.45
C SER A 63 -0.33 -2.70 -8.25
N GLU A 64 -0.19 -3.23 -7.03
CA GLU A 64 -0.44 -2.51 -5.77
C GLU A 64 0.79 -1.75 -5.26
N LEU A 65 1.98 -2.05 -5.79
CA LEU A 65 3.24 -1.43 -5.36
C LEU A 65 3.57 -0.13 -6.07
N PHE A 66 2.90 0.20 -7.18
CA PHE A 66 3.08 1.46 -7.93
C PHE A 66 4.54 1.80 -8.31
N LEU A 67 5.46 0.82 -8.34
CA LEU A 67 6.88 1.00 -8.68
C LEU A 67 7.17 0.87 -10.18
N LYS A 68 6.15 0.58 -11.01
CA LYS A 68 6.33 0.40 -12.44
C LYS A 68 6.63 1.74 -13.11
N GLY A 69 7.78 1.85 -13.78
CA GLY A 69 8.22 3.07 -14.45
C GLY A 69 9.14 3.96 -13.60
N ILE A 70 9.46 3.54 -12.37
CA ILE A 70 10.29 4.34 -11.46
C ILE A 70 11.65 4.74 -12.05
N ALA A 71 12.23 3.91 -12.93
CA ALA A 71 13.49 4.25 -13.58
C ALA A 71 13.35 5.49 -14.49
N ALA A 72 12.24 5.60 -15.20
CA ALA A 72 11.91 6.76 -16.01
C ALA A 72 11.55 7.97 -15.14
N ASP A 73 10.81 7.77 -14.06
CA ASP A 73 10.42 8.85 -13.14
C ASP A 73 11.64 9.49 -12.49
N ILE A 74 12.58 8.68 -11.99
CA ILE A 74 13.87 9.14 -11.47
C ILE A 74 14.58 9.98 -12.54
N ALA A 75 14.73 9.45 -13.75
CA ALA A 75 15.42 10.13 -14.85
C ALA A 75 14.83 11.52 -15.17
N ASN A 76 13.51 11.66 -15.06
CA ASN A 76 12.77 12.87 -15.43
C ASN A 76 12.50 13.83 -14.26
N THR A 77 12.98 13.54 -13.05
CA THR A 77 12.68 14.34 -11.86
C THR A 77 13.37 15.71 -11.83
N HIS A 78 14.56 15.82 -12.45
CA HIS A 78 15.39 17.05 -12.46
C HIS A 78 15.65 17.69 -11.07
N LYS A 79 15.69 16.88 -10.02
CA LYS A 79 16.02 17.28 -8.65
C LYS A 79 17.06 16.35 -8.03
N ALA A 80 17.82 16.87 -7.08
CA ALA A 80 18.89 16.13 -6.38
C ALA A 80 18.35 14.93 -5.57
N ALA A 81 17.12 15.02 -5.08
CA ALA A 81 16.38 13.88 -4.53
C ALA A 81 15.14 13.58 -5.39
N TYR A 82 14.92 12.31 -5.66
CA TYR A 82 13.64 11.79 -6.11
C TYR A 82 12.68 11.71 -4.92
N ASN A 83 11.45 12.16 -5.11
CA ASN A 83 10.39 12.04 -4.12
C ASN A 83 9.24 11.25 -4.75
N MET A 84 8.76 10.26 -4.03
CA MET A 84 7.59 9.49 -4.41
C MET A 84 6.55 9.56 -3.29
N GLU A 85 5.30 9.75 -3.67
CA GLU A 85 4.16 9.67 -2.77
C GLU A 85 3.59 8.25 -2.81
N ILE A 86 3.50 7.60 -1.65
CA ILE A 86 2.97 6.26 -1.48
C ILE A 86 1.69 6.37 -0.65
N SER A 87 0.66 5.61 -1.00
CA SER A 87 -0.54 5.50 -0.17
C SER A 87 -0.21 4.84 1.17
N GLU A 88 -0.66 5.45 2.29
CA GLU A 88 -0.58 4.83 3.62
C GLU A 88 -1.44 3.56 3.71
N ILE A 89 -2.47 3.48 2.89
CA ILE A 89 -3.30 2.29 2.72
C ILE A 89 -2.63 1.38 1.69
N GLY A 90 -2.23 0.17 2.09
CA GLY A 90 -1.75 -0.87 1.18
C GLY A 90 -0.37 -1.44 1.53
N LEU A 91 0.39 -1.83 0.50
CA LEU A 91 1.67 -2.54 0.60
C LEU A 91 2.88 -1.63 0.78
N TRP A 92 2.71 -0.45 1.39
CA TRP A 92 3.81 0.50 1.57
C TRP A 92 5.06 -0.10 2.24
N PRO A 93 4.98 -0.99 3.26
CA PRO A 93 6.20 -1.52 3.87
C PRO A 93 6.93 -2.49 2.93
N LEU A 94 6.18 -3.22 2.08
CA LEU A 94 6.77 -4.08 1.05
C LEU A 94 7.45 -3.25 -0.04
N LEU A 95 6.85 -2.12 -0.42
CA LEU A 95 7.42 -1.16 -1.35
C LEU A 95 8.75 -0.63 -0.81
N VAL A 96 8.77 -0.11 0.42
CA VAL A 96 10.00 0.37 1.09
C VAL A 96 11.05 -0.74 1.16
N LYS A 97 10.63 -1.99 1.40
CA LYS A 97 11.55 -3.14 1.41
C LYS A 97 12.22 -3.35 0.07
N ILE A 98 11.48 -3.26 -1.04
CA ILE A 98 12.04 -3.38 -2.40
C ILE A 98 13.07 -2.27 -2.65
N LEU A 99 12.77 -1.04 -2.22
CA LEU A 99 13.70 0.08 -2.34
C LEU A 99 14.98 -0.16 -1.53
N PHE A 100 14.85 -0.62 -0.28
CA PHE A 100 16.01 -0.93 0.57
C PHE A 100 16.82 -2.10 0.04
N ASP A 101 16.18 -3.12 -0.54
CA ASP A 101 16.87 -4.23 -1.19
C ASP A 101 17.64 -3.76 -2.42
N ALA A 102 17.08 -2.85 -3.23
CA ALA A 102 17.79 -2.22 -4.35
C ALA A 102 18.99 -1.39 -3.86
N ALA A 103 18.85 -0.68 -2.73
CA ALA A 103 19.92 0.13 -2.18
C ALA A 103 21.17 -0.68 -1.81
N LYS A 104 21.05 -1.99 -1.54
CA LYS A 104 22.23 -2.84 -1.25
C LYS A 104 23.24 -2.90 -2.41
N GLU A 105 22.79 -2.63 -3.64
CA GLU A 105 23.63 -2.62 -4.85
C GLU A 105 24.09 -1.21 -5.26
N HIS A 106 23.55 -0.15 -4.63
CA HIS A 106 23.71 1.23 -5.08
C HIS A 106 23.95 2.19 -3.92
N SER A 107 24.87 3.14 -4.06
CA SER A 107 25.17 4.10 -2.99
C SER A 107 24.09 5.19 -2.90
N VAL A 108 22.96 4.86 -2.30
CA VAL A 108 21.79 5.75 -2.16
C VAL A 108 21.36 5.88 -0.71
N VAL A 109 20.71 6.99 -0.38
CA VAL A 109 19.93 7.12 0.85
C VAL A 109 18.46 7.10 0.49
N ILE A 110 17.68 6.33 1.24
CA ILE A 110 16.22 6.27 1.14
C ILE A 110 15.65 6.68 2.48
N PHE A 111 14.70 7.60 2.49
CA PHE A 111 14.05 8.10 3.70
C PHE A 111 12.54 8.13 3.52
N ASP A 112 11.82 7.42 4.39
CA ASP A 112 10.37 7.50 4.51
C ASP A 112 10.02 8.44 5.68
N GLN A 113 9.40 9.56 5.34
CA GLN A 113 9.13 10.64 6.29
C GLN A 113 8.07 10.26 7.32
N GLU A 114 7.06 9.49 6.95
CA GLU A 114 5.94 9.13 7.82
C GLU A 114 6.23 7.89 8.64
N ALA A 115 6.99 6.93 8.10
CA ALA A 115 7.47 5.78 8.86
C ALA A 115 8.70 6.09 9.73
N TRP A 116 9.25 7.30 9.63
CA TRP A 116 10.43 7.76 10.40
C TRP A 116 11.60 6.79 10.29
N ILE A 117 11.89 6.34 9.07
CA ILE A 117 12.95 5.36 8.80
C ILE A 117 13.77 5.77 7.58
N ALA A 118 15.08 5.60 7.67
CA ALA A 118 15.99 5.77 6.56
C ALA A 118 16.95 4.60 6.42
N CYS A 119 17.30 4.25 5.19
CA CYS A 119 18.39 3.34 4.87
C CYS A 119 19.52 4.13 4.21
N VAL A 120 20.72 4.06 4.80
CA VAL A 120 21.93 4.69 4.29
C VAL A 120 22.85 3.60 3.72
N SER A 121 22.88 3.47 2.40
CA SER A 121 23.77 2.57 1.67
C SER A 121 25.16 3.20 1.43
N PRO A 122 26.27 2.43 1.32
CA PRO A 122 26.42 0.96 1.23
C PRO A 122 26.45 0.19 2.54
N ASN A 123 26.52 0.88 3.68
CA ASN A 123 26.59 0.21 4.98
C ASN A 123 25.24 -0.40 5.40
N ASN A 124 24.17 -0.10 4.66
CA ASN A 124 22.78 -0.48 4.95
C ASN A 124 22.39 -0.11 6.39
N THR A 125 22.85 1.04 6.85
CA THR A 125 22.56 1.54 8.20
C THR A 125 21.13 2.05 8.23
N ILE A 126 20.31 1.51 9.14
CA ILE A 126 18.98 2.04 9.40
C ILE A 126 19.07 3.16 10.43
N LEU A 127 18.43 4.29 10.12
CA LEU A 127 18.29 5.43 11.02
C LEU A 127 16.81 5.72 11.28
N PRO A 128 16.42 6.10 12.51
CA PRO A 128 17.24 6.01 13.72
C PRO A 128 17.49 4.53 14.10
N GLU A 129 18.52 4.26 14.92
CA GLU A 129 18.86 2.90 15.35
C GLU A 129 17.67 2.16 16.00
N SER A 130 16.81 2.89 16.69
CA SER A 130 15.59 2.35 17.30
C SER A 130 14.61 1.74 16.28
N ALA A 131 14.64 2.17 15.02
CA ALA A 131 13.76 1.67 13.95
C ALA A 131 14.24 0.33 13.38
N GLU A 132 15.51 -0.07 13.58
CA GLU A 132 16.08 -1.29 13.01
C GLU A 132 15.30 -2.54 13.43
N ILE A 133 15.00 -2.68 14.73
CA ILE A 133 14.31 -3.87 15.25
C ILE A 133 12.89 -3.98 14.65
N GLU A 134 12.19 -2.86 14.54
CA GLU A 134 10.84 -2.82 13.98
C GLU A 134 10.86 -3.08 12.47
N TRP A 135 11.88 -2.56 11.78
CA TRP A 135 12.12 -2.83 10.37
C TRP A 135 12.37 -4.32 10.11
N GLN A 136 13.25 -4.96 10.89
CA GLN A 136 13.53 -6.39 10.72
C GLN A 136 12.28 -7.25 10.94
N ARG A 137 11.46 -6.93 11.95
CA ARG A 137 10.16 -7.61 12.16
C ARG A 137 9.22 -7.41 10.97
N THR A 138 9.21 -6.22 10.40
CA THR A 138 8.41 -5.90 9.22
C THR A 138 8.86 -6.72 8.01
N VAL A 139 10.18 -6.81 7.76
CA VAL A 139 10.76 -7.65 6.71
C VAL A 139 10.40 -9.12 6.88
N GLU A 140 10.50 -9.66 8.10
CA GLU A 140 10.18 -11.06 8.41
C GLU A 140 8.72 -11.42 8.08
N LYS A 141 7.78 -10.50 8.30
CA LYS A 141 6.37 -10.70 7.95
C LYS A 141 6.18 -10.96 6.45
N PHE A 142 6.89 -10.25 5.58
CA PHE A 142 6.74 -10.42 4.13
C PHE A 142 7.41 -11.68 3.58
N THR A 143 8.46 -12.19 4.26
CA THR A 143 9.21 -13.35 3.81
C THR A 143 8.64 -14.67 4.32
N THR A 144 8.05 -14.69 5.52
CA THR A 144 7.58 -15.91 6.17
C THR A 144 6.06 -16.13 6.10
N ASN A 145 5.27 -15.05 5.99
CA ASN A 145 3.82 -15.15 6.03
C ASN A 145 3.23 -15.52 4.65
N LYS A 146 2.55 -16.67 4.58
CA LYS A 146 1.83 -17.14 3.40
C LYS A 146 0.41 -16.57 3.27
N PHE A 147 0.01 -15.69 4.20
CA PHE A 147 -1.29 -15.03 4.15
C PHE A 147 -1.39 -14.10 2.93
N PRO A 148 -2.57 -13.96 2.30
CA PRO A 148 -2.75 -13.05 1.17
C PRO A 148 -2.36 -11.59 1.49
N LYS A 149 -1.64 -10.96 0.57
CA LYS A 149 -1.06 -9.61 0.74
C LYS A 149 -1.82 -8.53 -0.02
N THR A 150 -2.57 -8.89 -1.08
CA THR A 150 -3.36 -7.94 -1.87
C THR A 150 -4.87 -8.17 -1.73
N PRO A 151 -5.73 -7.16 -1.99
CA PRO A 151 -7.19 -7.35 -2.05
C PRO A 151 -7.62 -8.47 -3.00
N LYS A 152 -6.96 -8.60 -4.16
CA LYS A 152 -7.25 -9.67 -5.12
C LYS A 152 -6.85 -11.04 -4.60
N GLN A 153 -5.67 -11.17 -4.00
CA GLN A 153 -5.23 -12.44 -3.39
C GLN A 153 -6.16 -12.83 -2.23
N MET A 154 -6.59 -11.86 -1.42
CA MET A 154 -7.57 -12.06 -0.35
C MET A 154 -8.88 -12.60 -0.90
N LYS A 155 -9.43 -11.93 -1.92
CA LYS A 155 -10.65 -12.36 -2.61
C LYS A 155 -10.50 -13.78 -3.14
N LYS A 156 -9.42 -14.07 -3.85
CA LYS A 156 -9.14 -15.41 -4.39
C LYS A 156 -9.07 -16.48 -3.30
N HIS A 157 -8.51 -16.16 -2.13
CA HIS A 157 -8.34 -17.11 -1.03
C HIS A 157 -9.62 -17.31 -0.21
N PHE A 158 -10.31 -16.23 0.15
CA PHE A 158 -11.42 -16.27 1.10
C PHE A 158 -12.81 -16.29 0.46
N GLU A 159 -13.00 -15.77 -0.76
CA GLU A 159 -14.33 -15.76 -1.41
C GLU A 159 -14.92 -17.18 -1.53
N PRO A 160 -14.17 -18.24 -1.92
CA PRO A 160 -14.71 -19.59 -1.96
C PRO A 160 -15.15 -20.08 -0.58
N LEU A 161 -14.29 -19.89 0.45
CA LEU A 161 -14.56 -20.32 1.82
C LEU A 161 -15.80 -19.64 2.41
N LEU A 162 -15.92 -18.32 2.19
CA LEU A 162 -17.07 -17.54 2.65
C LEU A 162 -18.33 -17.87 1.86
N THR A 163 -18.21 -18.17 0.57
CA THR A 163 -19.35 -18.58 -0.26
C THR A 163 -19.93 -19.90 0.24
N ASP A 164 -19.08 -20.90 0.45
CA ASP A 164 -19.49 -22.22 0.97
C ASP A 164 -20.16 -22.09 2.35
N LEU A 165 -19.66 -21.16 3.19
CA LEU A 165 -20.24 -20.90 4.49
C LEU A 165 -21.59 -20.18 4.43
N LEU A 166 -21.75 -19.17 3.57
CA LEU A 166 -22.85 -18.22 3.64
C LEU A 166 -24.03 -18.55 2.70
N VAL A 167 -23.79 -19.21 1.57
CA VAL A 167 -24.83 -19.62 0.61
C VAL A 167 -25.93 -20.48 1.26
N PRO A 168 -25.61 -21.47 2.13
CA PRO A 168 -26.64 -22.25 2.83
C PRO A 168 -27.60 -21.41 3.68
N TYR A 169 -27.18 -20.21 4.11
CA TYR A 169 -27.99 -19.28 4.89
C TYR A 169 -28.68 -18.22 4.02
N GLY A 170 -28.72 -18.40 2.70
CA GLY A 170 -29.45 -17.52 1.77
C GLY A 170 -28.71 -16.22 1.40
N PHE A 171 -27.43 -16.11 1.73
CA PHE A 171 -26.59 -15.02 1.23
C PHE A 171 -26.10 -15.32 -0.19
N ARG A 172 -26.00 -14.28 -1.00
CA ARG A 172 -25.37 -14.32 -2.33
C ARG A 172 -24.21 -13.34 -2.39
N HIS A 173 -23.17 -13.70 -3.11
CA HIS A 173 -22.07 -12.80 -3.38
C HIS A 173 -22.57 -11.61 -4.23
N VAL A 174 -22.10 -10.41 -3.91
CA VAL A 174 -22.39 -9.18 -4.66
C VAL A 174 -21.09 -8.46 -4.96
N LYS A 175 -20.97 -7.91 -6.17
CA LYS A 175 -19.79 -7.15 -6.56
C LYS A 175 -19.71 -5.88 -5.72
N ASP A 176 -18.55 -5.68 -5.11
CA ASP A 176 -18.14 -4.42 -4.50
C ASP A 176 -17.15 -3.71 -5.45
N PRO A 177 -17.32 -2.39 -5.70
CA PRO A 177 -16.40 -1.63 -6.54
C PRO A 177 -15.01 -1.45 -5.92
N ASP A 178 -14.88 -1.53 -4.60
CA ASP A 178 -13.67 -1.23 -3.83
C ASP A 178 -12.85 -2.50 -3.51
N GLY A 179 -13.22 -3.64 -4.11
CA GLY A 179 -12.46 -4.89 -3.99
C GLY A 179 -12.69 -5.69 -2.71
N LEU A 180 -13.60 -5.24 -1.84
CA LEU A 180 -14.01 -5.98 -0.65
C LEU A 180 -14.85 -7.21 -1.01
N ILE A 181 -14.78 -8.28 -0.20
CA ILE A 181 -15.66 -9.44 -0.37
C ILE A 181 -17.00 -9.10 0.29
N GLN A 182 -18.08 -9.10 -0.49
CA GLN A 182 -19.39 -8.67 -0.01
C GLN A 182 -20.49 -9.70 -0.27
N PHE A 183 -21.28 -9.99 0.76
CA PHE A 183 -22.42 -10.90 0.70
C PHE A 183 -23.70 -10.17 1.09
N LYS A 184 -24.77 -10.43 0.35
CA LYS A 184 -26.08 -9.82 0.56
C LYS A 184 -27.15 -10.88 0.72
N ARG A 185 -28.08 -10.69 1.65
CA ARG A 185 -29.31 -11.48 1.78
C ARG A 185 -30.50 -10.53 1.77
N ASP A 186 -31.46 -10.83 0.92
CA ASP A 186 -32.64 -9.99 0.70
C ASP A 186 -33.88 -10.58 1.37
N TYR A 187 -34.65 -9.71 2.03
CA TYR A 187 -35.99 -9.96 2.55
C TYR A 187 -36.94 -8.91 1.97
N THR A 188 -38.24 -9.13 2.12
CA THR A 188 -39.31 -8.27 1.56
C THR A 188 -39.18 -6.79 1.95
N PHE A 189 -38.63 -6.48 3.13
CA PHE A 189 -38.53 -5.12 3.67
C PHE A 189 -37.11 -4.71 4.10
N LEU A 190 -36.13 -5.61 3.95
CA LEU A 190 -34.79 -5.47 4.51
C LEU A 190 -33.78 -6.20 3.64
N SER A 191 -32.61 -5.60 3.44
CA SER A 191 -31.42 -6.33 3.02
C SER A 191 -30.42 -6.40 4.18
N GLN A 192 -29.83 -7.58 4.38
CA GLN A 192 -28.66 -7.78 5.23
C GLN A 192 -27.41 -7.81 4.37
N LEU A 193 -26.37 -7.11 4.80
CA LEU A 193 -25.09 -7.04 4.10
C LEU A 193 -23.95 -7.39 5.05
N LEU A 194 -23.07 -8.27 4.57
CA LEU A 194 -21.80 -8.63 5.20
C LEU A 194 -20.67 -8.17 4.30
N ARG A 195 -19.75 -7.38 4.86
CA ARG A 195 -18.50 -6.96 4.19
C ARG A 195 -17.32 -7.55 4.93
N PHE A 196 -16.39 -8.13 4.17
CA PHE A 196 -15.15 -8.68 4.65
C PHE A 196 -14.00 -7.90 4.01
N GLY A 197 -13.20 -7.26 4.86
CA GLY A 197 -11.97 -6.57 4.49
C GLY A 197 -10.84 -7.01 5.40
N VAL A 198 -9.61 -6.74 4.97
CA VAL A 198 -8.43 -6.85 5.81
C VAL A 198 -7.82 -5.47 5.98
N ASP A 199 -7.42 -5.17 7.20
CA ASP A 199 -6.56 -4.06 7.49
C ASP A 199 -5.10 -4.54 7.48
N TRP A 200 -4.31 -4.04 6.52
CA TRP A 200 -2.88 -4.33 6.39
C TRP A 200 -2.00 -3.29 7.09
N CYS A 201 -2.57 -2.20 7.60
CA CYS A 201 -1.85 -1.06 8.15
C CYS A 201 -1.43 -1.29 9.62
N HIS A 202 -2.08 -2.22 10.33
CA HIS A 202 -1.80 -2.49 11.74
C HIS A 202 -0.87 -3.68 11.95
N ASN A 203 -0.22 -3.72 13.12
CA ASN A 203 0.68 -4.80 13.51
C ASN A 203 0.01 -6.19 13.54
N ASN A 204 -1.32 -6.24 13.50
CA ASN A 204 -2.15 -7.43 13.41
C ASN A 204 -2.90 -7.46 12.08
N LEU A 205 -3.02 -8.64 11.50
CA LEU A 205 -3.94 -8.86 10.40
C LEU A 205 -5.35 -9.03 10.97
N GLU A 206 -6.21 -8.03 10.75
CA GLU A 206 -7.57 -8.02 11.27
C GLU A 206 -8.56 -8.27 10.13
N VAL A 207 -9.42 -9.29 10.30
CA VAL A 207 -10.57 -9.49 9.42
C VAL A 207 -11.72 -8.69 9.98
N ILE A 208 -12.10 -7.62 9.29
CA ILE A 208 -13.22 -6.77 9.69
C ILE A 208 -14.50 -7.34 9.07
N VAL A 209 -15.47 -7.67 9.93
CA VAL A 209 -16.82 -8.07 9.52
C VAL A 209 -17.78 -6.94 9.87
N LEU A 210 -18.30 -6.25 8.86
CA LEU A 210 -19.32 -5.23 9.05
C LEU A 210 -20.70 -5.82 8.72
N PHE A 211 -21.62 -5.80 9.69
CA PHE A 211 -23.02 -6.12 9.47
C PHE A 211 -23.83 -4.83 9.30
N THR A 212 -24.52 -4.68 8.17
CA THR A 212 -25.44 -3.56 7.96
C THR A 212 -26.81 -4.05 7.51
N GLY A 213 -27.85 -3.47 8.10
CA GLY A 213 -29.23 -3.60 7.64
C GLY A 213 -29.62 -2.39 6.82
N VAL A 214 -30.01 -2.58 5.56
CA VAL A 214 -30.52 -1.51 4.70
C VAL A 214 -32.03 -1.73 4.53
N SER A 215 -32.84 -0.78 5.00
CA SER A 215 -34.29 -0.80 4.81
C SER A 215 -34.70 0.14 3.68
N ASP A 216 -35.32 -0.39 2.62
CA ASP A 216 -35.91 0.41 1.54
C ASP A 216 -37.29 0.95 1.95
N ASN A 217 -37.37 1.66 3.09
CA ASN A 217 -38.65 2.12 3.62
C ASN A 217 -39.29 3.28 2.81
N VAL A 218 -38.59 3.88 1.84
CA VAL A 218 -39.12 5.02 1.06
C VAL A 218 -39.69 4.60 -0.30
N ALA A 219 -39.15 3.56 -0.95
CA ALA A 219 -39.59 3.16 -2.28
C ALA A 219 -40.88 2.32 -2.25
N ILE A 220 -41.05 1.46 -1.24
CA ILE A 220 -42.20 0.54 -1.12
C ILE A 220 -43.44 1.29 -0.61
N MET A 221 -43.29 2.26 0.30
CA MET A 221 -44.43 3.08 0.74
C MET A 221 -45.02 3.96 -0.38
N LYS A 222 -44.19 4.45 -1.33
CA LYS A 222 -44.71 5.15 -2.52
C LYS A 222 -45.56 4.25 -3.42
N LYS A 223 -45.24 2.96 -3.54
CA LYS A 223 -46.01 2.03 -4.39
C LYS A 223 -47.36 1.64 -3.78
N ASN A 224 -47.42 1.55 -2.45
CA ASN A 224 -48.65 1.23 -1.72
C ASN A 224 -49.57 2.46 -1.51
N LEU A 225 -49.02 3.68 -1.44
CA LEU A 225 -49.85 4.90 -1.39
C LEU A 225 -50.57 5.18 -2.72
N THR A 226 -49.99 4.83 -3.86
CA THR A 226 -50.67 4.99 -5.18
C THR A 226 -51.81 4.00 -5.39
N LEU A 227 -51.79 2.84 -4.71
CA LEU A 227 -52.84 1.82 -4.83
C LEU A 227 -54.06 2.09 -3.91
N ILE A 228 -53.89 2.86 -2.83
CA ILE A 228 -54.97 3.19 -1.89
C ILE A 228 -55.76 4.44 -2.34
N ALA A 229 -55.27 5.19 -3.34
CA ALA A 229 -55.96 6.37 -3.88
C ALA A 229 -56.87 6.08 -5.10
N MET A 230 -57.09 4.81 -5.47
CA MET A 230 -57.93 4.43 -6.62
C MET A 230 -58.97 3.33 -6.31
N ILE A 231 -59.56 3.32 -5.11
CA ILE A 231 -60.82 2.60 -4.82
C ILE A 231 -61.73 3.49 -4.00
#